data_AF-A0A970PJB0-F1
#
_entry.id   AF-A0A970PJB0-F1
#
_cell.length_a   1.000
_cell.length_b   1.000
_cell.length_c   1.000
_cell.angle_alpha   90.00
_cell.angle_beta   90.00
_cell.angle_gamma   90.00
#
_symmetry.space_group_name_H-M   'P 1'
#
loop_
_entity.id
_entity.type
_entity.pdbx_description
1 polymer ?
#
loop_
_entity_poly.entity_id
_entity_poly.type
_entity_poly.pdbx_seq_one_letter_code
_entity_poly.pdbx_strand_id
1 'polypeptide(L)'
;MKWIKYTIDTTNEAVDFISSMLSDLGIEGIEIKDNVPLTEEEKNQMFIDILPKLNSDDNSAKVSFYIDPEGTSDSLIDMVREGLNEIADFVELGSGAITISETEDKDWMNNWKEFFKPFRIDDTIVLKPTWEELTDV
;
A
#
# COMPACT_ATOMS: atom_id res chain seq x y z
N MET A 1 -15.67 1.30 10.12
CA MET A 1 -15.79 2.47 9.21
C MET A 1 -15.77 1.97 7.78
N LYS A 2 -16.11 2.77 6.78
CA LYS A 2 -15.97 2.40 5.36
C LYS A 2 -15.03 3.41 4.74
N TRP A 3 -14.08 2.97 3.93
CA TRP A 3 -13.16 3.84 3.21
C TRP A 3 -13.36 3.63 1.71
N ILE A 4 -13.29 4.72 0.95
CA ILE A 4 -13.25 4.67 -0.50
C ILE A 4 -11.78 4.63 -0.90
N LYS A 5 -11.38 3.53 -1.53
CA LYS A 5 -10.04 3.34 -2.07
C LYS A 5 -10.03 3.80 -3.53
N TYR A 6 -9.20 4.78 -3.82
CA TYR A 6 -8.86 5.21 -5.17
C TYR A 6 -7.53 4.59 -5.55
N THR A 7 -7.40 4.11 -6.78
CA THR A 7 -6.15 3.52 -7.31
C THR A 7 -5.86 4.13 -8.66
N ILE A 8 -4.69 4.75 -8.78
CA ILE A 8 -4.15 5.34 -10.00
C ILE A 8 -3.17 4.32 -10.60
N ASP A 9 -3.49 3.81 -11.79
CA ASP A 9 -2.57 3.01 -12.58
C ASP A 9 -1.56 3.94 -13.28
N THR A 10 -0.28 3.74 -13.01
CA THR A 10 0.78 4.64 -13.46
C THR A 10 2.11 3.90 -13.73
N THR A 11 3.19 4.64 -13.96
CA THR A 11 4.54 4.11 -14.13
C THR A 11 5.40 4.38 -12.90
N ASN A 12 6.50 3.65 -12.73
CA ASN A 12 7.43 3.87 -11.62
C ASN A 12 7.98 5.30 -11.58
N GLU A 13 8.26 5.91 -12.74
CA GLU A 13 8.80 7.27 -12.83
C GLU A 13 7.82 8.35 -12.38
N ALA A 14 6.52 8.12 -12.57
CA ALA A 14 5.47 9.07 -12.22
C ALA A 14 5.04 9.00 -10.74
N VAL A 15 5.43 7.95 -10.00
CA VAL A 15 5.04 7.73 -8.59
C VAL A 15 5.40 8.92 -7.72
N ASP A 16 6.61 9.44 -7.83
CA ASP A 16 7.09 10.55 -6.98
C ASP A 16 6.30 11.84 -7.24
N PHE A 17 6.01 12.15 -8.50
CA PHE A 17 5.22 13.32 -8.89
C PHE A 17 3.78 13.22 -8.39
N ILE A 18 3.16 12.04 -8.55
CA ILE A 18 1.80 11.78 -8.05
C ILE A 18 1.78 11.86 -6.53
N SER A 19 2.78 11.31 -5.84
CA SER A 19 2.88 11.34 -4.38
C SER A 19 2.99 12.77 -3.85
N SER A 20 3.80 13.62 -4.51
CA SER A 20 3.91 15.04 -4.18
C SER A 20 2.58 15.76 -4.40
N MET A 21 1.94 15.57 -5.56
CA MET A 21 0.66 16.19 -5.88
C MET A 21 -0.44 15.79 -4.89
N LEU A 22 -0.53 14.50 -4.54
CA LEU A 22 -1.49 14.02 -3.53
C LEU A 22 -1.22 14.65 -2.16
N SER A 23 0.05 14.80 -1.77
CA SER A 23 0.44 15.45 -0.52
C SER A 23 0.01 16.92 -0.49
N ASP A 24 0.20 17.65 -1.60
CA ASP A 24 -0.21 19.06 -1.73
C ASP A 24 -1.75 19.23 -1.65
N LEU A 25 -2.50 18.21 -2.07
CA LEU A 25 -3.95 18.13 -1.91
C LEU A 25 -4.41 17.72 -0.50
N GLY A 26 -3.47 17.48 0.42
CA GLY A 26 -3.74 17.06 1.80
C GLY A 26 -3.95 15.56 1.99
N ILE A 27 -3.61 14.74 0.99
CA ILE A 27 -3.68 13.28 1.06
C ILE A 27 -2.31 12.76 1.54
N GLU A 28 -2.17 12.53 2.84
CA GLU A 28 -0.91 12.10 3.46
C GLU A 28 -0.71 10.57 3.46
N GLY A 29 -1.80 9.80 3.32
CA GLY A 29 -1.77 8.34 3.37
C GLY A 29 -1.90 7.71 2.00
N ILE A 30 -0.79 7.24 1.43
CA ILE A 30 -0.75 6.54 0.13
C ILE A 30 -0.17 5.12 0.26
N GLU A 31 -0.71 4.20 -0.52
CA GLU A 31 -0.17 2.85 -0.75
C GLU A 31 0.45 2.82 -2.14
N ILE A 32 1.74 2.51 -2.24
CA ILE A 32 2.46 2.36 -3.50
C ILE A 32 2.68 0.87 -3.74
N LYS A 33 2.34 0.40 -4.95
CA LYS A 33 2.66 -0.93 -5.44
C LYS A 33 3.39 -0.80 -6.76
N ASP A 34 4.70 -0.82 -6.70
CA ASP A 34 5.57 -0.94 -7.86
C ASP A 34 5.91 -2.40 -8.15
N ASN A 35 6.40 -2.64 -9.37
CA ASN A 35 6.93 -3.94 -9.78
C ASN A 35 8.46 -3.86 -9.96
N VAL A 36 9.14 -3.04 -9.15
CA VAL A 36 10.60 -2.91 -9.20
C VAL A 36 11.24 -4.13 -8.54
N PRO A 37 12.00 -4.95 -9.27
CA PRO A 37 12.63 -6.13 -8.70
C PRO A 37 13.77 -5.73 -7.78
N LEU A 38 13.93 -6.48 -6.68
CA LEU A 38 15.09 -6.35 -5.81
C LEU A 38 16.39 -6.61 -6.58
N THR A 39 17.41 -5.82 -6.28
CA THR A 39 18.78 -6.04 -6.76
C THR A 39 19.39 -7.29 -6.15
N GLU A 40 20.41 -7.86 -6.80
CA GLU A 40 21.10 -9.04 -6.26
C GLU A 40 21.77 -8.76 -4.90
N GLU A 41 22.19 -7.52 -4.64
CA GLU A 41 22.76 -7.12 -3.35
C GLU A 41 21.70 -7.11 -2.24
N GLU A 42 20.52 -6.52 -2.50
CA GLU A 42 19.39 -6.55 -1.57
C GLU A 42 18.93 -7.99 -1.30
N LYS A 43 18.84 -8.83 -2.34
CA LYS A 43 18.51 -10.26 -2.20
C LYS A 43 19.51 -11.00 -1.31
N ASN A 44 20.80 -10.70 -1.43
CA ASN A 44 21.85 -11.33 -0.62
C ASN A 44 21.81 -10.89 0.86
N GLN A 45 21.25 -9.72 1.16
CA GLN A 45 21.03 -9.27 2.54
C GLN A 45 19.79 -9.91 3.17
N MET A 46 18.85 -10.41 2.37
CA MET A 46 17.69 -11.14 2.88
C MET A 46 18.16 -12.54 3.30
N PHE A 47 18.18 -12.79 4.62
CA PHE A 47 18.52 -14.10 5.22
C PHE A 47 17.41 -15.13 5.00
N ILE A 48 16.98 -15.34 3.75
CA ILE A 48 15.94 -16.28 3.35
C ILE A 48 16.53 -17.36 2.44
N ASP A 49 16.33 -18.62 2.81
CA ASP A 49 16.85 -19.78 2.07
C ASP A 49 16.21 -19.93 0.67
N ILE A 50 15.03 -19.32 0.46
CA ILE A 50 14.29 -19.38 -0.81
C ILE A 50 13.77 -17.98 -1.13
N LEU A 51 14.41 -17.32 -2.10
CA LEU A 51 13.93 -16.06 -2.65
C LEU A 51 12.64 -16.30 -3.45
N PRO A 52 11.56 -15.52 -3.23
CA PRO A 52 10.40 -15.57 -4.10
C PRO A 52 10.80 -15.16 -5.52
N LYS A 53 10.21 -15.82 -6.53
CA LYS A 53 10.37 -15.39 -7.93
C LYS A 53 9.61 -14.08 -8.12
N LEU A 54 10.35 -12.98 -8.21
CA LEU A 54 9.80 -11.68 -8.58
C LEU A 54 9.45 -11.69 -10.07
N ASN A 55 8.42 -10.95 -10.44
CA ASN A 55 8.09 -10.71 -11.84
C ASN A 55 9.18 -9.83 -12.49
N SER A 56 9.26 -9.86 -13.82
CA SER A 56 10.09 -8.91 -14.55
C SER A 56 9.56 -7.49 -14.33
N ASP A 57 10.47 -6.52 -14.24
CA ASP A 57 10.11 -5.10 -14.25
C ASP A 57 9.35 -4.78 -15.53
N ASP A 58 8.11 -4.31 -15.39
CA ASP A 58 7.26 -3.87 -16.50
C ASP A 58 7.01 -2.35 -16.46
N ASN A 59 7.81 -1.63 -15.66
CA ASN A 59 7.68 -0.19 -15.40
C ASN A 59 6.31 0.24 -14.87
N SER A 60 5.47 -0.71 -14.41
CA SER A 60 4.13 -0.40 -13.92
C SER A 60 4.12 -0.20 -12.41
N ALA A 61 3.32 0.79 -11.99
CA ALA A 61 3.08 1.10 -10.60
C ALA A 61 1.59 1.39 -10.36
N LYS A 62 1.15 1.24 -9.12
CA LYS A 62 -0.16 1.68 -8.67
C LYS A 62 0.01 2.56 -7.44
N VAL A 63 -0.60 3.75 -7.48
CA VAL A 63 -0.68 4.63 -6.32
C VAL A 63 -2.12 4.64 -5.83
N SER A 64 -2.33 4.17 -4.61
CA SER A 64 -3.63 4.11 -3.97
C SER A 64 -3.74 5.07 -2.80
N PHE A 65 -4.89 5.69 -2.63
CA PHE A 65 -5.21 6.53 -1.47
C PHE A 65 -6.63 6.27 -0.97
N TYR A 66 -6.88 6.66 0.27
CA TYR A 66 -8.10 6.30 1.00
C TYR A 66 -8.80 7.56 1.51
N ILE A 67 -10.08 7.70 1.22
CA ILE A 67 -10.90 8.84 1.64
C ILE A 67 -12.12 8.32 2.41
N ASP A 68 -12.49 9.03 3.48
CA ASP A 68 -13.74 8.78 4.19
C ASP A 68 -14.94 9.20 3.31
N PRO A 69 -15.98 8.35 3.18
CA PRO A 69 -17.21 8.71 2.47
C PRO A 69 -17.80 10.07 2.87
N GLU A 70 -17.70 10.47 4.14
CA GLU A 70 -18.19 11.77 4.62
C GLU A 70 -17.20 12.92 4.39
N GLY A 71 -15.92 12.59 4.17
CA GLY A 71 -14.86 13.55 3.80
C GLY A 71 -14.70 13.75 2.30
N THR A 72 -15.47 13.04 1.48
CA THR A 72 -15.37 13.11 0.02
C THR A 72 -16.02 14.39 -0.49
N SER A 73 -15.21 15.30 -1.01
CA SER A 73 -15.69 16.37 -1.89
C SER A 73 -15.45 15.94 -3.33
N ASP A 74 -16.48 15.95 -4.18
CA ASP A 74 -16.32 15.65 -5.63
C ASP A 74 -15.20 16.50 -6.25
N SER A 75 -14.94 17.69 -5.70
CA SER A 75 -13.84 18.57 -6.06
C SER A 75 -12.44 17.95 -5.87
N LEU A 76 -12.23 17.08 -4.89
CA LEU A 76 -10.91 16.49 -4.65
C LEU A 76 -10.49 15.57 -5.81
N ILE A 77 -11.44 14.78 -6.33
CA ILE A 77 -11.17 13.87 -7.45
C ILE A 77 -10.93 14.63 -8.75
N ASP A 78 -11.64 15.75 -8.95
CA ASP A 78 -11.39 16.60 -10.11
C ASP A 78 -10.01 17.28 -10.03
N MET A 79 -9.59 17.74 -8.85
CA MET A 79 -8.22 18.25 -8.63
C MET A 79 -7.15 17.18 -8.89
N VAL A 80 -7.39 15.93 -8.44
CA VAL A 80 -6.47 14.81 -8.73
C VAL A 80 -6.36 14.56 -10.23
N ARG A 81 -7.49 14.58 -10.96
CA ARG A 81 -7.47 14.41 -12.43
C ARG A 81 -6.73 15.54 -13.14
N GLU A 82 -6.91 16.77 -12.69
CA GLU A 82 -6.19 17.93 -13.23
C GLU A 82 -4.68 17.80 -12.98
N GLY A 83 -4.27 17.47 -11.75
CA GLY A 83 -2.87 17.22 -11.41
C GLY A 83 -2.25 16.08 -12.22
N LEU A 84 -2.99 14.99 -12.49
CA LEU A 84 -2.50 13.91 -13.36
C LEU A 84 -2.28 14.38 -14.81
N ASN A 85 -3.14 15.25 -15.34
CA ASN A 85 -2.94 15.82 -16.68
C ASN A 85 -1.70 16.72 -16.72
N GLU A 86 -1.46 17.53 -15.68
CA GLU A 86 -0.24 18.36 -15.61
C GLU A 86 1.01 17.48 -15.55
N ILE A 87 1.00 16.41 -14.75
CA ILE A 87 2.13 15.48 -14.64
C ILE A 87 2.43 14.80 -15.99
N ALA A 88 1.39 14.47 -16.77
CA ALA A 88 1.54 13.84 -18.08
C ALA A 88 2.30 14.70 -19.11
N ASP A 89 2.40 16.02 -18.90
CA ASP A 89 3.20 16.91 -19.75
C ASP A 89 4.72 16.80 -19.47
N PHE A 90 5.11 16.27 -18.30
CA PHE A 90 6.50 16.22 -17.85
C PHE A 90 7.09 14.81 -17.78
N VAL A 91 6.26 13.79 -17.50
CA VAL A 91 6.69 12.39 -17.32
C VAL A 91 5.69 11.42 -17.95
N GLU A 92 6.17 10.22 -18.31
CA GLU A 92 5.31 9.16 -18.84
C GLU A 92 4.37 8.64 -17.75
N LEU A 93 3.15 9.18 -17.69
CA LEU A 93 2.15 8.81 -16.68
C LEU A 93 1.68 7.34 -16.79
N GLY A 94 1.76 6.74 -17.98
CA GLY A 94 1.11 5.47 -18.28
C GLY A 94 -0.38 5.64 -18.57
N SER A 95 -1.24 4.77 -18.00
CA SER A 95 -2.69 4.85 -18.26
C SER A 95 -3.38 6.02 -17.54
N GLY A 96 -2.86 6.42 -16.37
CA GLY A 96 -3.48 7.43 -15.50
C GLY A 96 -4.89 7.05 -15.03
N ALA A 97 -5.30 5.79 -15.21
CA ALA A 97 -6.67 5.36 -14.96
C ALA A 97 -6.93 5.32 -13.45
N ILE A 98 -8.01 5.99 -13.02
CA ILE A 98 -8.45 5.98 -11.62
C ILE A 98 -9.55 4.92 -11.46
N THR A 99 -9.27 3.89 -10.66
CA THR A 99 -10.25 2.89 -10.24
C THR A 99 -10.72 3.16 -8.82
N ILE A 100 -12.04 3.13 -8.60
CA ILE A 100 -12.66 3.35 -7.30
C ILE A 100 -13.17 2.02 -6.77
N SER A 101 -12.86 1.71 -5.51
CA SER A 101 -13.36 0.53 -4.82
C SER A 101 -13.77 0.87 -3.39
N GLU A 102 -14.83 0.25 -2.90
CA GLU A 102 -15.21 0.36 -1.50
C GLU A 102 -14.41 -0.68 -0.69
N THR A 103 -13.73 -0.22 0.35
CA THR A 103 -13.09 -1.09 1.34
C THR A 103 -13.80 -0.89 2.66
N GLU A 104 -14.36 -1.98 3.18
CA GLU A 104 -14.87 -1.96 4.54
C GLU A 104 -13.68 -1.95 5.49
N ASP A 105 -13.64 -0.98 6.40
CA ASP A 105 -12.68 -0.95 7.50
C ASP A 105 -13.04 -2.10 8.45
N LYS A 106 -12.56 -3.31 8.12
CA LYS A 106 -12.55 -4.43 9.04
C LYS A 106 -11.52 -4.14 10.11
N ASP A 107 -11.93 -3.32 11.09
CA ASP A 107 -11.25 -2.96 12.32
C ASP A 107 -9.76 -3.34 12.28
N TRP A 108 -9.00 -2.69 11.38
CA TRP A 108 -7.65 -3.17 11.02
C TRP A 108 -6.76 -3.23 12.26
N MET A 109 -7.01 -2.32 13.21
CA MET A 109 -6.39 -2.22 14.53
C MET A 109 -6.53 -3.51 15.37
N ASN A 110 -7.55 -4.31 15.10
CA ASN A 110 -7.87 -5.54 15.83
C ASN A 110 -7.74 -6.79 14.96
N ASN A 111 -7.91 -6.72 13.63
CA ASN A 111 -7.91 -7.90 12.78
C ASN A 111 -6.55 -8.64 12.80
N TRP A 112 -5.42 -7.92 12.83
CA TRP A 112 -4.10 -8.56 12.95
C TRP A 112 -3.93 -9.36 14.25
N LYS A 113 -4.68 -9.02 15.31
CA LYS A 113 -4.66 -9.75 16.60
C LYS A 113 -5.19 -11.16 16.44
N GLU A 114 -6.13 -11.42 15.52
CA GLU A 114 -6.63 -12.77 15.23
C GLU A 114 -5.55 -13.68 14.66
N PHE A 115 -4.60 -13.12 13.91
CA PHE A 115 -3.52 -13.87 13.26
C PHE A 115 -2.26 -13.97 14.13
N PHE A 116 -2.10 -13.12 15.15
CA PHE A 116 -0.96 -13.15 16.05
C PHE A 116 -1.20 -14.08 17.24
N LYS A 117 -0.81 -15.35 17.11
CA LYS A 117 -0.98 -16.39 18.13
C LYS A 117 0.23 -16.54 19.05
N PRO A 118 0.05 -17.05 20.29
CA PRO A 118 1.19 -17.35 21.14
C PRO A 118 2.09 -18.41 20.49
N PHE A 119 3.40 -18.27 20.66
CA PHE A 119 4.38 -19.22 20.13
C PHE A 119 5.57 -19.38 21.07
N ARG A 120 6.24 -20.53 20.98
CA ARG A 120 7.44 -20.84 21.77
C ARG A 120 8.69 -20.30 21.07
N ILE A 121 9.58 -19.69 21.86
CA ILE A 121 10.94 -19.37 21.42
C ILE A 121 11.95 -20.39 21.95
N ASP A 122 11.64 -21.02 23.09
CA ASP A 122 12.47 -22.03 23.74
C ASP A 122 11.58 -23.05 24.46
N ASP A 123 12.16 -24.17 24.91
CA ASP A 123 11.48 -25.18 25.74
C ASP A 123 10.86 -24.56 27.01
N THR A 124 11.48 -23.50 27.53
CA THR A 124 11.07 -22.82 28.77
C THR A 124 10.39 -21.46 28.57
N ILE A 125 10.37 -20.90 27.35
CA ILE A 125 9.92 -19.52 27.08
C ILE A 125 8.83 -19.49 26.00
N VAL A 126 7.67 -18.91 26.36
CA VAL A 126 6.54 -18.66 25.47
C VAL A 126 6.29 -17.15 25.37
N LEU A 127 6.18 -16.63 24.14
CA LEU A 127 5.66 -15.29 23.89
C LEU A 127 4.14 -15.36 23.73
N LYS A 128 3.42 -14.67 24.63
CA LYS A 128 1.96 -14.57 24.58
C LYS A 128 1.53 -13.11 24.46
N PRO A 129 0.77 -12.72 23.43
CA PRO A 129 0.12 -11.43 23.40
C PRO A 129 -0.91 -11.31 24.54
N THR A 130 -1.12 -10.10 25.05
CA THR A 130 -1.97 -9.88 26.24
C THR A 130 -3.44 -10.23 26.01
N TRP A 131 -3.90 -10.23 24.75
CA TRP A 131 -5.28 -10.50 24.34
C TRP A 131 -5.60 -11.96 24.00
N GLU A 132 -4.63 -12.88 23.97
CA GLU A 132 -4.88 -14.31 23.74
C GLU A 132 -4.85 -15.10 25.06
N GLU A 133 -5.63 -16.17 25.14
CA GLU A 133 -5.51 -17.15 26.22
C GLU A 133 -4.42 -18.18 25.89
N LEU A 134 -3.73 -18.68 26.92
CA LEU A 134 -2.76 -19.76 26.76
C LEU A 134 -3.51 -21.09 26.71
N THR A 135 -3.81 -21.57 25.51
CA THR A 135 -4.26 -22.93 25.27
C THR A 135 -3.04 -23.77 24.89
N ASP A 136 -2.54 -24.60 25.82
CA ASP A 136 -1.40 -25.53 25.70
C ASP A 136 -0.53 -25.31 24.45
N VAL A 137 0.30 -24.27 24.50
CA VAL A 137 1.32 -23.93 23.50
C VAL A 137 2.63 -24.52 23.94
#